data_AF-A0A535K7U9-F1
#
_entry.id   AF-A0A535K7U9-F1
#
_cell.length_a   1.000
_cell.length_b   1.000
_cell.length_c   1.000
_cell.angle_alpha   90.00
_cell.angle_beta   90.00
_cell.angle_gamma   90.00
#
_symmetry.space_group_name_H-M   'P 1'
#
loop_
_entity.id
_entity.type
_entity.pdbx_description
1 polymer ?
#
loop_
_entity_poly.entity_id
_entity_poly.type
_entity_poly.pdbx_seq_one_letter_code
_entity_poly.pdbx_strand_id
1 'polypeptide(L)'
;MSTLSQGVYNSLFPYYVEICAVTQFHQKGAKPGGWGGHATLFVNGAEIDAGAGYPRLRLAETGTDLSDPDSGTGISVNKIFDNVTWVAIPGRDEFFRGGLAPDRTLDRAFYERAVQTATAAGWFAGITIKDEVMRQRPAAMPAAEFIVRHSIGTDFALNLARTAYCARLPISRDRMGEVIAYLNSGNDSARKSGYIWNIYTNNCSHVAHNALAAAGVWDPKEARGPGAINVTKDVLSVAKGLALGRMADFSFPANNFVRPYEAGNERPINDPLAAFRNHDVRRTLNDGWVSTGPGALIATYPMQGPSRNQIFTPGRDPFLFSVPVFWDKEEKFKRLTRHPPSIVTDLGANLVHFRHRYAKAKANRRTIDEELGLLHGDEDEQEFRIFHGRFYEHVDLELKNTDARIREYQALAG
;
A
#
# COMPACT_ATOMS: atom_id res chain seq x y z
N MET A 1 14.26 -7.22 4.89
CA MET A 1 15.26 -6.35 4.22
C MET A 1 16.16 -5.77 5.30
N SER A 2 17.48 -5.73 5.10
CA SER A 2 18.39 -5.07 6.06
C SER A 2 18.23 -3.55 5.99
N THR A 3 18.70 -2.81 7.00
CA THR A 3 18.71 -1.34 6.99
C THR A 3 19.52 -0.79 5.82
N LEU A 4 20.70 -1.36 5.53
CA LEU A 4 21.52 -1.01 4.38
C LEU A 4 20.76 -1.23 3.06
N SER A 5 20.12 -2.39 2.90
CA SER A 5 19.32 -2.68 1.70
C SER A 5 18.17 -1.68 1.52
N GLN A 6 17.54 -1.25 2.61
CA GLN A 6 16.46 -0.25 2.58
C GLN A 6 16.97 1.14 2.17
N GLY A 7 18.13 1.57 2.67
CA GLY A 7 18.73 2.86 2.28
C GLY A 7 19.13 2.89 0.80
N VAL A 8 19.71 1.81 0.29
CA VAL A 8 20.00 1.65 -1.16
C VAL A 8 18.71 1.75 -1.97
N TYR A 9 17.64 1.06 -1.55
CA TYR A 9 16.35 1.17 -2.23
C TYR A 9 15.82 2.61 -2.24
N ASN A 10 15.84 3.26 -1.08
CA ASN A 10 15.31 4.61 -0.90
C ASN A 10 16.08 5.65 -1.74
N SER A 11 17.39 5.45 -1.92
CA SER A 11 18.22 6.28 -2.81
C SER A 11 17.75 6.21 -4.27
N LEU A 12 17.46 5.01 -4.77
CA LEU A 12 17.05 4.80 -6.17
C LEU A 12 15.57 5.12 -6.43
N PHE A 13 14.73 4.95 -5.40
CA PHE A 13 13.27 5.15 -5.47
C PHE A 13 12.80 5.97 -4.26
N PRO A 14 13.03 7.30 -4.25
CA PRO A 14 12.71 8.14 -3.08
C PRO A 14 11.21 8.32 -2.85
N TYR A 15 10.39 8.14 -3.89
CA TYR A 15 8.93 8.25 -3.81
C TYR A 15 8.30 6.89 -4.07
N TYR A 16 7.66 6.33 -3.04
CA TYR A 16 6.93 5.07 -3.17
C TYR A 16 5.82 4.94 -2.14
N VAL A 17 4.84 4.12 -2.49
CA VAL A 17 3.79 3.67 -1.58
C VAL A 17 3.96 2.16 -1.38
N GLU A 18 3.97 1.72 -0.13
CA GLU A 18 4.02 0.32 0.27
C GLU A 18 2.70 -0.04 0.95
N ILE A 19 1.87 -0.85 0.29
CA ILE A 19 0.63 -1.35 0.88
C ILE A 19 0.90 -2.66 1.58
N CYS A 20 0.46 -2.77 2.82
CA CYS A 20 0.63 -3.96 3.64
C CYS A 20 -0.72 -4.59 3.99
N ALA A 21 -0.85 -5.88 3.75
CA ALA A 21 -1.86 -6.73 4.35
C ALA A 21 -1.29 -7.39 5.60
N VAL A 22 -1.94 -7.23 6.75
CA VAL A 22 -1.46 -7.76 8.03
C VAL A 22 -2.39 -8.83 8.59
N THR A 23 -1.80 -9.83 9.26
CA THR A 23 -2.50 -10.98 9.87
C THR A 23 -3.53 -10.55 10.92
N GLN A 24 -4.40 -11.47 11.33
CA GLN A 24 -5.35 -11.24 12.43
C GLN A 24 -4.62 -10.81 13.71
N PHE A 25 -5.17 -9.82 14.42
CA PHE A 25 -4.69 -9.44 15.75
C PHE A 25 -5.12 -10.46 16.79
N HIS A 26 -4.20 -10.88 17.66
CA HIS A 26 -4.52 -11.82 18.73
C HIS A 26 -3.62 -11.60 19.96
N GLN A 27 -4.16 -10.90 20.95
CA GLN A 27 -3.52 -10.76 22.26
C GLN A 27 -3.77 -12.00 23.11
N LYS A 28 -2.73 -12.48 23.83
CA LYS A 28 -2.86 -13.68 24.69
C LYS A 28 -3.90 -13.44 25.78
N GLY A 29 -4.78 -14.43 25.97
CA GLY A 29 -5.86 -14.37 26.96
C GLY A 29 -7.06 -13.50 26.56
N ALA A 30 -7.04 -12.89 25.37
CA ALA A 30 -8.15 -12.10 24.84
C ALA A 30 -8.80 -12.79 23.64
N LYS A 31 -10.02 -12.38 23.31
CA LYS A 31 -10.68 -12.82 22.07
C LYS A 31 -9.90 -12.28 20.86
N PRO A 32 -9.62 -13.10 19.83
CA PRO A 32 -9.00 -12.63 18.59
C PRO A 32 -9.79 -11.48 17.95
N GLY A 33 -9.07 -10.59 17.26
CA GLY A 33 -9.66 -9.54 16.43
C GLY A 33 -10.41 -10.09 15.22
N GLY A 34 -10.92 -9.21 14.37
CA GLY A 34 -11.65 -9.59 13.15
C GLY A 34 -10.82 -10.50 12.24
N TRP A 35 -11.46 -11.53 11.68
CA TRP A 35 -10.85 -12.55 10.82
C TRP A 35 -10.30 -11.99 9.49
N GLY A 36 -10.75 -10.81 9.07
CA GLY A 36 -10.31 -10.18 7.83
C GLY A 36 -8.85 -9.73 7.81
N GLY A 37 -8.20 -9.61 8.97
CA GLY A 37 -6.88 -8.98 9.08
C GLY A 37 -6.99 -7.46 9.14
N HIS A 38 -5.99 -6.75 8.63
CA HIS A 38 -5.99 -5.28 8.49
C HIS A 38 -5.12 -4.87 7.29
N ALA A 39 -5.29 -3.64 6.79
CA ALA A 39 -4.50 -3.09 5.70
C ALA A 39 -3.92 -1.75 6.09
N THR A 40 -2.66 -1.50 5.73
CA THR A 40 -1.99 -0.23 6.02
C THR A 40 -1.20 0.26 4.80
N LEU A 41 -0.80 1.53 4.82
CA LEU A 41 0.12 2.12 3.86
C LEU A 41 1.40 2.53 4.60
N PHE A 42 2.52 2.47 3.91
CA PHE A 42 3.72 3.21 4.26
C PHE A 42 4.14 4.05 3.06
N VAL A 43 4.41 5.33 3.27
CA VAL A 43 4.59 6.31 2.20
C VAL A 43 5.92 7.01 2.38
N ASN A 44 6.86 6.81 1.44
CA ASN A 44 8.12 7.56 1.41
C ASN A 44 7.99 8.77 0.48
N GLY A 45 8.51 9.92 0.92
CA GLY A 45 8.30 11.21 0.26
C GLY A 45 7.08 11.99 0.75
N ALA A 46 6.42 11.53 1.82
CA ALA A 46 5.42 12.27 2.57
C ALA A 46 5.91 12.54 4.00
N GLU A 47 5.68 13.76 4.48
CA GLU A 47 6.03 14.22 5.83
C GLU A 47 4.76 14.58 6.60
N ILE A 48 4.77 14.37 7.92
CA ILE A 48 3.66 14.77 8.78
C ILE A 48 3.63 16.30 8.89
N ASP A 49 2.47 16.90 8.66
CA ASP A 49 2.26 18.33 8.88
C ASP A 49 1.96 18.60 10.37
N ALA A 50 3.01 18.81 11.15
CA ALA A 50 2.92 19.05 12.59
C ALA A 50 2.12 20.32 12.97
N GLY A 51 1.97 21.28 12.04
CA GLY A 51 1.23 22.52 12.27
C GLY A 51 -0.28 22.37 12.16
N ALA A 52 -0.78 21.27 11.61
CA ALA A 52 -2.20 21.08 11.31
C ALA A 52 -3.10 20.88 12.54
N GLY A 53 -2.53 20.41 13.67
CA GLY A 53 -3.28 20.07 14.88
C GLY A 53 -4.12 18.78 14.80
N TYR A 54 -4.03 18.04 13.69
CA TYR A 54 -4.59 16.69 13.48
C TYR A 54 -3.77 16.01 12.36
N PRO A 55 -3.91 14.69 12.15
CA PRO A 55 -3.14 13.98 11.13
C PRO A 55 -3.39 14.55 9.72
N ARG A 56 -2.34 15.18 9.18
CA ARG A 56 -2.21 15.64 7.80
C ARG A 56 -0.82 15.31 7.30
N LEU A 57 -0.71 15.15 5.99
CA LEU A 57 0.57 14.99 5.31
C LEU A 57 0.85 16.20 4.43
N ARG A 58 2.13 16.48 4.23
CA ARG A 58 2.62 17.33 3.15
C ARG A 58 3.65 16.56 2.33
N LEU A 59 3.78 16.93 1.07
CA LEU A 59 4.80 16.36 0.20
C LEU A 59 6.17 16.80 0.70
N ALA A 60 7.13 15.88 0.72
CA ALA A 60 8.51 16.22 1.09
C ALA A 60 9.04 17.34 0.17
N GLU A 61 9.79 18.26 0.76
CA GLU A 61 10.38 19.37 0.01
C GLU A 61 11.32 18.86 -1.08
N THR A 62 11.46 19.65 -2.15
CA THR A 62 12.40 19.30 -3.21
C THR A 62 13.81 19.36 -2.64
N GLY A 63 14.55 18.25 -2.75
CA GLY A 63 15.90 18.13 -2.22
C GLY A 63 15.99 17.59 -0.79
N THR A 64 14.87 17.27 -0.14
CA THR A 64 14.90 16.48 1.10
C THR A 64 15.61 15.16 0.83
N ASP A 65 16.55 14.81 1.70
CA ASP A 65 17.18 13.49 1.66
C ASP A 65 16.18 12.43 2.12
N LEU A 66 15.72 11.62 1.16
CA LEU A 66 14.78 10.52 1.38
C LEU A 66 15.49 9.16 1.36
N SER A 67 16.83 9.13 1.44
CA SER A 67 17.64 7.90 1.42
C SER A 67 17.72 7.19 2.77
N ASP A 68 17.39 7.87 3.87
CA ASP A 68 17.39 7.27 5.21
C ASP A 68 16.50 6.02 5.22
N PRO A 69 16.99 4.84 5.69
CA PRO A 69 16.18 3.63 5.82
C PRO A 69 14.88 3.79 6.62
N ASP A 70 14.85 4.74 7.54
CA ASP A 70 13.69 5.06 8.37
C ASP A 70 12.78 6.13 7.75
N SER A 71 13.14 6.73 6.60
CA SER A 71 12.34 7.80 5.99
C SER A 71 10.92 7.34 5.62
N GLY A 72 9.98 8.28 5.74
CA GLY A 72 8.58 8.10 5.35
C GLY A 72 7.62 8.07 6.53
N THR A 73 6.36 7.81 6.20
CA THR A 73 5.24 7.86 7.15
C THR A 73 4.35 6.64 6.98
N GLY A 74 4.08 5.95 8.09
CA GLY A 74 3.08 4.89 8.16
C GLY A 74 1.68 5.46 8.32
N ILE A 75 0.72 4.96 7.56
CA ILE A 75 -0.69 5.38 7.58
C ILE A 75 -1.57 4.17 7.91
N SER A 76 -2.44 4.35 8.89
CA SER A 76 -3.41 3.33 9.29
C SER A 76 -4.79 3.93 9.55
N VAL A 77 -5.81 3.12 9.25
CA VAL A 77 -7.22 3.43 9.49
C VAL A 77 -7.69 2.59 10.67
N ASN A 78 -8.35 3.20 11.65
CA ASN A 78 -8.92 2.45 12.77
C ASN A 78 -10.42 2.71 12.88
N LYS A 79 -11.19 1.64 13.09
CA LYS A 79 -12.65 1.73 13.26
C LYS A 79 -13.06 2.52 14.51
N ILE A 80 -12.15 2.69 15.47
CA ILE A 80 -12.42 3.45 16.69
C ILE A 80 -12.39 4.95 16.46
N PHE A 81 -11.75 5.45 15.39
CA PHE A 81 -11.62 6.88 15.16
C PHE A 81 -12.97 7.51 14.86
N ASP A 82 -13.13 8.76 15.29
CA ASP A 82 -14.37 9.50 15.10
C ASP A 82 -14.21 10.74 14.23
N ASN A 83 -13.17 11.55 14.42
CA ASN A 83 -12.99 12.80 13.69
C ASN A 83 -11.92 12.76 12.59
N VAL A 84 -11.35 11.57 12.33
CA VAL A 84 -10.35 11.31 11.27
C VAL A 84 -10.61 9.94 10.65
N THR A 85 -10.21 9.79 9.39
CA THR A 85 -10.23 8.51 8.69
C THR A 85 -8.96 7.70 8.97
N TRP A 86 -7.81 8.35 9.11
CA TRP A 86 -6.52 7.70 9.33
C TRP A 86 -5.61 8.49 10.28
N VAL A 87 -4.61 7.78 10.83
CA VAL A 87 -3.50 8.33 11.63
C VAL A 87 -2.16 8.16 10.89
N ALA A 88 -1.23 9.07 11.15
CA ALA A 88 0.13 9.02 10.63
C ALA A 88 1.14 8.71 11.75
N ILE A 89 2.06 7.79 11.48
CA ILE A 89 3.13 7.37 12.38
C ILE A 89 4.46 7.68 11.68
N PRO A 90 5.36 8.45 12.31
CA PRO A 90 6.63 8.77 11.70
C PRO A 90 7.53 7.54 11.63
N GLY A 91 8.25 7.40 10.53
CA GLY A 91 9.34 6.44 10.43
C GLY A 91 8.89 4.99 10.21
N ARG A 92 9.77 4.21 9.58
CA ARG A 92 9.56 2.79 9.32
C ARG A 92 9.63 1.98 10.60
N ASP A 93 10.59 2.28 11.47
CA ASP A 93 10.85 1.51 12.68
C ASP A 93 9.70 1.62 13.67
N GLU A 94 9.19 2.82 13.92
CA GLU A 94 8.06 2.99 14.83
C GLU A 94 6.77 2.40 14.27
N PHE A 95 6.54 2.53 12.96
CA PHE A 95 5.35 1.98 12.33
C PHE A 95 5.34 0.45 12.36
N PHE A 96 6.44 -0.20 11.99
CA PHE A 96 6.48 -1.66 11.92
C PHE A 96 6.88 -2.31 13.25
N ARG A 97 7.92 -1.83 13.92
CA ARG A 97 8.52 -2.49 15.10
C ARG A 97 8.26 -1.77 16.42
N GLY A 98 7.87 -0.50 16.41
CA GLY A 98 7.69 0.30 17.63
C GLY A 98 8.96 0.37 18.48
N GLY A 99 10.12 0.44 17.84
CA GLY A 99 11.43 0.41 18.51
C GLY A 99 11.91 -0.98 18.99
N LEU A 100 11.19 -2.07 18.68
CA LEU A 100 11.61 -3.41 19.11
C LEU A 100 12.72 -3.96 18.20
N ALA A 101 13.93 -4.06 18.74
CA ALA A 101 15.02 -4.72 18.03
C ALA A 101 14.72 -6.23 17.81
N PRO A 102 15.15 -6.83 16.68
CA PRO A 102 14.78 -8.20 16.31
C PRO A 102 15.12 -9.28 17.34
N ASP A 103 16.18 -9.07 18.12
CA ASP A 103 16.69 -10.00 19.11
C ASP A 103 16.02 -9.85 20.50
N ARG A 104 15.31 -8.74 20.74
CA ARG A 104 14.70 -8.41 22.04
C ARG A 104 13.37 -9.12 22.25
N THR A 105 13.04 -9.36 23.52
CA THR A 105 11.76 -9.93 23.93
C THR A 105 10.70 -8.84 24.04
N LEU A 106 9.54 -9.08 23.45
CA LEU A 106 8.32 -8.32 23.72
C LEU A 106 7.68 -8.83 25.02
N ASP A 107 8.02 -8.16 26.12
CA ASP A 107 7.43 -8.35 27.44
C ASP A 107 6.51 -7.19 27.83
N ARG A 108 5.94 -7.25 29.04
CA ARG A 108 5.05 -6.19 29.53
C ARG A 108 5.77 -4.85 29.70
N ALA A 109 7.03 -4.87 30.14
CA ALA A 109 7.80 -3.65 30.36
C ALA A 109 8.08 -2.92 29.04
N PHE A 110 8.41 -3.65 27.98
CA PHE A 110 8.55 -3.09 26.63
C PHE A 110 7.22 -2.53 26.14
N TYR A 111 6.13 -3.29 26.27
CA TYR A 111 4.80 -2.83 25.86
C TYR A 111 4.41 -1.50 26.55
N GLU A 112 4.63 -1.39 27.86
CA GLU A 112 4.34 -0.16 28.60
C GLU A 112 5.24 1.01 28.16
N ARG A 113 6.53 0.77 27.89
CA ARG A 113 7.42 1.80 27.33
C ARG A 113 6.96 2.26 25.96
N ALA A 114 6.55 1.35 25.08
CA ALA A 114 6.04 1.71 23.76
C ALA A 114 4.79 2.59 23.85
N VAL A 115 3.88 2.29 24.79
CA VAL A 115 2.71 3.14 25.08
C VAL A 115 3.13 4.53 25.58
N GLN A 116 4.09 4.60 26.50
CA GLN A 116 4.60 5.87 27.02
C GLN A 116 5.26 6.71 25.93
N THR A 117 6.13 6.11 25.11
CA THR A 117 6.80 6.79 23.99
C THR A 117 5.79 7.36 22.99
N ALA A 118 4.84 6.54 22.53
CA ALA A 118 3.82 6.98 21.58
C ALA A 118 2.90 8.08 22.16
N THR A 119 2.57 7.98 23.45
CA THR A 119 1.78 9.00 24.16
C THR A 119 2.54 10.32 24.28
N ALA A 120 3.82 10.26 24.67
CA ALA A 120 4.67 11.43 24.83
C ALA A 120 4.98 12.11 23.49
N ALA A 121 5.12 11.33 22.41
CA ALA A 121 5.32 11.84 21.07
C ALA A 121 4.05 12.45 20.45
N GLY A 122 2.88 12.24 21.06
CA GLY A 122 1.64 12.86 20.62
C GLY A 122 1.14 12.38 19.26
N TRP A 123 1.47 11.16 18.82
CA TRP A 123 1.09 10.63 17.49
C TRP A 123 -0.43 10.59 17.25
N PHE A 124 -1.22 10.58 18.32
CA PHE A 124 -2.69 10.58 18.28
C PHE A 124 -3.29 11.94 18.69
N ALA A 125 -2.48 13.00 18.73
CA ALA A 125 -2.97 14.34 19.05
C ALA A 125 -4.02 14.80 18.03
N GLY A 126 -5.09 15.43 18.54
CA GLY A 126 -6.21 15.89 17.71
C GLY A 126 -7.18 14.80 17.27
N ILE A 127 -6.92 13.53 17.57
CA ILE A 127 -7.80 12.40 17.24
C ILE A 127 -8.79 12.14 18.38
N THR A 128 -10.07 12.04 18.05
CA THR A 128 -11.12 11.54 18.93
C THR A 128 -11.52 10.12 18.51
N ILE A 129 -12.04 9.36 19.47
CA ILE A 129 -12.57 8.02 19.24
C ILE A 129 -14.07 7.96 19.55
N LYS A 130 -14.76 6.95 19.01
CA LYS A 130 -16.19 6.74 19.21
C LYS A 130 -16.55 6.69 20.70
N ASP A 131 -17.64 7.36 21.08
CA ASP A 131 -18.12 7.43 22.46
C ASP A 131 -18.29 6.05 23.11
N GLU A 132 -18.75 5.06 22.35
CA GLU A 132 -18.92 3.68 22.84
C GLU A 132 -17.61 3.00 23.25
N VAL A 133 -16.50 3.35 22.60
CA VAL A 133 -15.15 2.89 22.95
C VAL A 133 -14.64 3.72 24.12
N MET A 134 -14.85 5.04 24.06
CA MET A 134 -14.43 5.97 25.11
C MET A 134 -15.05 5.64 26.48
N ARG A 135 -16.30 5.19 26.52
CA ARG A 135 -16.98 4.73 27.75
C ARG A 135 -16.31 3.53 28.43
N GLN A 136 -15.47 2.78 27.72
CA GLN A 136 -14.74 1.63 28.26
C GLN A 136 -13.42 2.01 28.92
N ARG A 137 -13.01 3.29 28.82
CA ARG A 137 -11.77 3.77 29.41
C ARG A 137 -11.83 3.70 30.94
N PRO A 138 -10.83 3.09 31.60
CA PRO A 138 -10.68 3.19 33.05
C PRO A 138 -10.57 4.66 33.51
N ALA A 139 -11.29 5.05 34.56
CA ALA A 139 -11.35 6.44 35.00
C ALA A 139 -9.98 7.06 35.30
N ALA A 140 -9.03 6.28 35.82
CA ALA A 140 -7.67 6.72 36.13
C ALA A 140 -6.74 6.85 34.90
N MET A 141 -7.16 6.37 33.72
CA MET A 141 -6.32 6.38 32.52
C MET A 141 -6.53 7.68 31.71
N PRO A 142 -5.47 8.39 31.28
CA PRO A 142 -5.58 9.49 30.34
C PRO A 142 -6.18 9.05 28.99
N ALA A 143 -6.95 9.91 28.33
CA ALA A 143 -7.59 9.56 27.05
C ALA A 143 -6.56 9.26 25.95
N ALA A 144 -5.48 10.04 25.87
CA ALA A 144 -4.40 9.82 24.90
C ALA A 144 -3.76 8.44 25.06
N GLU A 145 -3.45 8.03 26.30
CA GLU A 145 -2.91 6.71 26.60
C GLU A 145 -3.89 5.60 26.19
N PHE A 146 -5.18 5.79 26.45
CA PHE A 146 -6.21 4.82 26.08
C PHE A 146 -6.31 4.61 24.56
N ILE A 147 -6.21 5.67 23.77
CA ILE A 147 -6.16 5.60 22.30
C ILE A 147 -4.91 4.84 21.85
N VAL A 148 -3.73 5.21 22.37
CA VAL A 148 -2.46 4.55 22.06
C VAL A 148 -2.52 3.04 22.33
N ARG A 149 -3.08 2.62 23.47
CA ARG A 149 -3.23 1.20 23.81
C ARG A 149 -4.13 0.44 22.83
N HIS A 150 -5.15 1.09 22.26
CA HIS A 150 -6.01 0.49 21.23
C HIS A 150 -5.36 0.44 19.84
N SER A 151 -4.30 1.21 19.64
CA SER A 151 -3.64 1.38 18.35
C SER A 151 -2.40 0.52 18.17
N ILE A 152 -1.77 0.05 19.25
CA ILE A 152 -0.58 -0.81 19.13
C ILE A 152 -0.89 -2.14 18.43
N GLY A 153 -0.05 -2.53 17.47
CA GLY A 153 -0.28 -3.72 16.65
C GLY A 153 -1.41 -3.58 15.63
N THR A 154 -1.97 -2.37 15.46
CA THR A 154 -2.98 -2.06 14.42
C THR A 154 -2.60 -0.81 13.63
N ASP A 155 -2.23 0.27 14.30
CA ASP A 155 -1.87 1.55 13.68
C ASP A 155 -0.38 1.88 13.74
N PHE A 156 0.32 1.39 14.77
CA PHE A 156 1.77 1.48 14.93
C PHE A 156 2.30 0.21 15.58
N ALA A 157 3.62 0.01 15.54
CA ALA A 157 4.28 -1.19 16.04
C ALA A 157 3.59 -2.49 15.55
N LEU A 158 3.26 -2.55 14.26
CA LEU A 158 2.45 -3.63 13.67
C LEU A 158 2.98 -5.03 14.01
N ASN A 159 4.30 -5.21 13.98
CA ASN A 159 4.98 -6.48 14.17
C ASN A 159 5.09 -6.95 15.61
N LEU A 160 4.62 -6.16 16.57
CA LEU A 160 4.39 -6.66 17.92
C LEU A 160 3.27 -7.70 17.91
N ALA A 161 2.23 -7.51 17.09
CA ALA A 161 1.02 -8.34 17.11
C ALA A 161 0.72 -9.06 15.78
N ARG A 162 1.35 -8.68 14.67
CA ARG A 162 0.97 -9.14 13.32
C ARG A 162 2.17 -9.33 12.39
N THR A 163 2.08 -10.28 11.48
CA THR A 163 2.96 -10.32 10.31
C THR A 163 2.39 -9.40 9.24
N ALA A 164 3.24 -8.60 8.60
CA ALA A 164 2.88 -7.73 7.49
C ALA A 164 3.45 -8.25 6.18
N TYR A 165 2.57 -8.42 5.19
CA TYR A 165 2.92 -8.74 3.81
C TYR A 165 2.70 -7.50 2.96
N CYS A 166 3.77 -6.94 2.42
CA CYS A 166 3.75 -5.62 1.81
C CYS A 166 4.18 -5.67 0.35
N ALA A 167 3.49 -4.91 -0.50
CA ALA A 167 3.85 -4.68 -1.88
C ALA A 167 4.16 -3.20 -2.06
N ARG A 168 5.38 -2.93 -2.53
CA ARG A 168 5.95 -1.61 -2.72
C ARG A 168 5.86 -1.21 -4.18
N LEU A 169 5.37 0.00 -4.43
CA LEU A 169 5.17 0.57 -5.75
C LEU A 169 5.86 1.95 -5.82
N PRO A 170 6.96 2.07 -6.58
CA PRO A 170 7.52 3.37 -6.92
C PRO A 170 6.53 4.21 -7.71
N ILE A 171 6.46 5.50 -7.38
CA ILE A 171 5.63 6.48 -8.09
C ILE A 171 6.42 7.77 -8.29
N SER A 172 5.98 8.64 -9.20
CA SER A 172 6.60 9.96 -9.30
C SER A 172 6.22 10.86 -8.12
N ARG A 173 7.01 11.91 -7.90
CA ARG A 173 6.71 12.93 -6.88
C ARG A 173 5.33 13.57 -7.08
N ASP A 174 4.92 13.82 -8.32
CA ASP A 174 3.61 14.40 -8.62
C ASP A 174 2.48 13.44 -8.23
N ARG A 175 2.64 12.15 -8.54
CA ARG A 175 1.68 11.11 -8.11
C ARG A 175 1.64 10.93 -6.60
N MET A 176 2.77 11.13 -5.92
CA MET A 176 2.80 11.18 -4.46
C MET A 176 1.97 12.36 -3.91
N GLY A 177 1.99 13.51 -4.61
CA GLY A 177 1.10 14.63 -4.31
C GLY A 177 -0.39 14.25 -4.36
N GLU A 178 -0.81 13.49 -5.38
CA GLU A 178 -2.19 13.00 -5.51
C GLU A 178 -2.59 12.02 -4.40
N VAL A 179 -1.68 11.12 -4.01
CA VAL A 179 -1.87 10.22 -2.87
C VAL A 179 -2.11 11.02 -1.58
N ILE A 180 -1.27 12.02 -1.33
CA ILE A 180 -1.35 12.89 -0.16
C ILE A 180 -2.65 13.70 -0.17
N ALA A 181 -3.03 14.27 -1.31
CA ALA A 181 -4.26 15.03 -1.46
C ALA A 181 -5.49 14.17 -1.14
N TYR A 182 -5.53 12.94 -1.68
CA TYR A 182 -6.59 11.99 -1.37
C TYR A 182 -6.66 11.69 0.13
N LEU A 183 -5.54 11.33 0.75
CA LEU A 183 -5.48 11.03 2.18
C LEU A 183 -5.97 12.21 3.02
N ASN A 184 -5.42 13.41 2.79
CA ASN A 184 -5.83 14.61 3.51
C ASN A 184 -7.33 14.91 3.34
N SER A 185 -7.89 14.73 2.14
CA SER A 185 -9.32 14.94 1.89
C SER A 185 -10.21 14.05 2.76
N GLY A 186 -9.76 12.81 3.04
CA GLY A 186 -10.46 11.88 3.90
C GLY A 186 -10.49 12.32 5.37
N ASN A 187 -9.39 12.89 5.87
CA ASN A 187 -9.36 13.45 7.23
C ASN A 187 -10.13 14.78 7.32
N ASP A 188 -10.04 15.62 6.29
CA ASP A 188 -10.78 16.89 6.22
C ASP A 188 -12.29 16.67 6.20
N SER A 189 -12.76 15.64 5.49
CA SER A 189 -14.16 15.24 5.50
C SER A 189 -14.57 14.71 6.88
N ALA A 190 -13.80 13.79 7.45
CA ALA A 190 -14.10 13.22 8.77
C ALA A 190 -14.14 14.26 9.89
N ARG A 191 -13.32 15.31 9.81
CA ARG A 191 -13.34 16.45 10.75
C ARG A 191 -14.65 17.24 10.68
N LYS A 192 -15.23 17.37 9.48
CA LYS A 192 -16.46 18.16 9.26
C LYS A 192 -17.72 17.37 9.61
N SER A 193 -17.75 16.08 9.29
CA SER A 193 -18.97 15.27 9.35
C SER A 193 -18.89 14.03 10.25
N GLY A 194 -17.75 13.80 10.90
CA GLY A 194 -17.42 12.52 11.53
C GLY A 194 -16.99 11.47 10.51
N TYR A 195 -16.24 10.48 10.98
CA TYR A 195 -15.81 9.30 10.25
C TYR A 195 -16.79 8.16 10.46
N ILE A 196 -17.33 7.60 9.38
CA ILE A 196 -18.22 6.44 9.45
C ILE A 196 -17.50 5.25 8.84
N TRP A 197 -16.88 4.44 9.68
CA TRP A 197 -16.22 3.22 9.27
C TRP A 197 -17.24 2.19 8.76
N ASN A 198 -16.99 1.62 7.58
CA ASN A 198 -17.82 0.58 6.98
C ASN A 198 -16.94 -0.55 6.42
N ILE A 199 -17.19 -1.79 6.85
CA ILE A 199 -16.48 -2.99 6.39
C ILE A 199 -16.58 -3.21 4.88
N TYR A 200 -17.59 -2.65 4.22
CA TYR A 200 -17.84 -2.87 2.79
C TYR A 200 -17.21 -1.82 1.89
N THR A 201 -17.20 -0.54 2.30
CA THR A 201 -16.91 0.58 1.38
C THR A 201 -16.12 1.74 2.01
N ASN A 202 -15.88 1.76 3.32
CA ASN A 202 -15.11 2.83 3.98
C ASN A 202 -14.26 2.29 5.13
N ASN A 203 -13.27 1.48 4.78
CA ASN A 203 -12.36 0.82 5.72
C ASN A 203 -10.90 1.00 5.28
N CYS A 204 -9.97 0.40 6.03
CA CYS A 204 -8.54 0.41 5.75
C CYS A 204 -8.15 -0.03 4.32
N SER A 205 -8.84 -1.03 3.80
CA SER A 205 -8.63 -1.57 2.46
C SER A 205 -9.14 -0.62 1.37
N HIS A 206 -10.16 0.20 1.63
CA HIS A 206 -10.63 1.22 0.69
C HIS A 206 -9.69 2.40 0.64
N VAL A 207 -9.25 2.89 1.81
CA VAL A 207 -8.29 3.99 1.89
C VAL A 207 -6.98 3.61 1.19
N ALA A 208 -6.44 2.41 1.45
CA ALA A 208 -5.24 1.92 0.77
C ALA A 208 -5.42 1.80 -0.76
N HIS A 209 -6.54 1.21 -1.21
CA HIS A 209 -6.84 1.07 -2.63
C HIS A 209 -7.00 2.43 -3.33
N ASN A 210 -7.80 3.33 -2.75
CA ASN A 210 -8.13 4.62 -3.34
C ASN A 210 -6.97 5.62 -3.29
N ALA A 211 -6.06 5.49 -2.32
CA ALA A 211 -4.81 6.24 -2.32
C ALA A 211 -3.99 5.98 -3.60
N LEU A 212 -3.81 4.71 -3.99
CA LEU A 212 -3.16 4.39 -5.27
C LEU A 212 -4.03 4.68 -6.49
N ALA A 213 -5.35 4.61 -6.35
CA ALA A 213 -6.26 5.01 -7.42
C ALA A 213 -6.14 6.51 -7.74
N ALA A 214 -5.95 7.36 -6.73
CA ALA A 214 -5.71 8.79 -6.90
C ALA A 214 -4.42 9.07 -7.69
N ALA A 215 -3.40 8.21 -7.54
CA ALA A 215 -2.22 8.25 -8.39
C ALA A 215 -2.47 7.76 -9.83
N GLY A 216 -3.63 7.18 -10.14
CA GLY A 216 -3.98 6.64 -11.46
C GLY A 216 -3.61 5.16 -11.67
N VAL A 217 -3.15 4.46 -10.63
CA VAL A 217 -2.72 3.05 -10.71
C VAL A 217 -3.86 2.15 -11.21
N TRP A 218 -5.09 2.41 -10.78
CA TRP A 218 -6.31 1.71 -11.17
C TRP A 218 -7.52 2.59 -10.87
N ASP A 219 -8.71 2.12 -11.24
CA ASP A 219 -9.95 2.83 -10.93
C ASP A 219 -10.23 2.92 -9.42
N PRO A 220 -10.78 4.06 -8.96
CA PRO A 220 -11.22 4.21 -7.59
C PRO A 220 -12.43 3.30 -7.32
N LYS A 221 -12.59 2.91 -6.06
CA LYS A 221 -13.79 2.27 -5.55
C LYS A 221 -14.69 3.30 -4.91
N GLU A 222 -16.01 3.13 -5.05
CA GLU A 222 -16.96 4.01 -4.39
C GLU A 222 -16.94 3.78 -2.87
N ALA A 223 -16.77 4.87 -2.12
CA ALA A 223 -17.01 4.88 -0.69
C ALA A 223 -18.46 5.33 -0.43
N ARG A 224 -19.31 4.41 0.07
CA ARG A 224 -20.74 4.69 0.32
C ARG A 224 -21.01 4.83 1.81
N GLY A 225 -21.83 5.83 2.17
CA GLY A 225 -22.27 6.08 3.55
C GLY A 225 -23.25 5.01 4.07
N PRO A 226 -23.56 5.00 5.38
CA PRO A 226 -24.44 4.01 5.98
C PRO A 226 -25.89 4.14 5.49
N GLY A 227 -26.62 3.02 5.48
CA GLY A 227 -28.06 2.97 5.16
C GLY A 227 -28.46 1.62 4.57
N ALA A 228 -29.61 1.08 4.96
CA ALA A 228 -30.08 -0.23 4.48
C ALA A 228 -30.15 -0.32 2.94
N ILE A 229 -30.50 0.78 2.27
CA ILE A 229 -30.53 0.89 0.81
C ILE A 229 -29.12 0.76 0.21
N ASN A 230 -28.10 1.34 0.86
CA ASN A 230 -26.71 1.26 0.40
C ASN A 230 -26.13 -0.13 0.66
N VAL A 231 -26.47 -0.78 1.77
CA VAL A 231 -26.08 -2.18 2.04
C VAL A 231 -26.67 -3.13 0.97
N THR A 232 -27.93 -2.95 0.58
CA THR A 232 -28.53 -3.75 -0.49
C THR A 232 -27.85 -3.50 -1.84
N LYS A 233 -27.53 -2.24 -2.17
CA LYS A 233 -26.75 -1.89 -3.37
C LYS A 233 -25.35 -2.50 -3.34
N ASP A 234 -24.70 -2.52 -2.17
CA ASP A 234 -23.38 -3.13 -1.99
C ASP A 234 -23.44 -4.65 -2.26
N VAL A 235 -24.43 -5.36 -1.70
CA VAL A 235 -24.64 -6.80 -1.97
C VAL A 235 -24.97 -7.04 -3.45
N LEU A 236 -25.78 -6.19 -4.08
CA LEU A 236 -26.10 -6.30 -5.51
C LEU A 236 -24.86 -6.06 -6.40
N SER A 237 -24.01 -5.11 -6.02
CA SER A 237 -22.75 -4.81 -6.72
C SER A 237 -21.77 -5.99 -6.67
N VAL A 238 -21.78 -6.77 -5.58
CA VAL A 238 -21.02 -8.03 -5.46
C VAL A 238 -21.53 -9.05 -6.46
N ALA A 239 -22.84 -9.28 -6.53
CA ALA A 239 -23.44 -10.23 -7.47
C ALA A 239 -23.17 -9.83 -8.93
N LYS A 240 -23.31 -8.54 -9.25
CA LYS A 240 -23.05 -8.00 -10.59
C LYS A 240 -21.56 -8.06 -10.96
N GLY A 241 -20.68 -7.77 -10.00
CA GLY A 241 -19.24 -7.81 -10.21
C GLY A 241 -18.68 -9.23 -10.36
N LEU A 242 -19.28 -10.20 -9.67
CA LEU A 242 -19.01 -11.63 -9.88
C LEU A 242 -19.52 -12.11 -11.24
N ALA A 243 -20.71 -11.67 -11.67
CA ALA A 243 -21.29 -12.04 -12.97
C ALA A 243 -20.55 -11.42 -14.17
N LEU A 244 -19.93 -10.24 -14.01
CA LEU A 244 -19.23 -9.52 -15.07
C LEU A 244 -17.70 -9.60 -14.99
N GLY A 245 -17.14 -10.37 -14.04
CA GLY A 245 -15.69 -10.45 -13.82
C GLY A 245 -15.03 -9.14 -13.40
N ARG A 246 -15.81 -8.17 -12.91
CA ARG A 246 -15.36 -6.83 -12.49
C ARG A 246 -15.79 -6.59 -11.05
N MET A 247 -14.93 -6.83 -10.06
CA MET A 247 -15.25 -6.51 -8.66
C MET A 247 -15.32 -4.99 -8.46
N ALA A 248 -16.53 -4.45 -8.54
CA ALA A 248 -16.75 -3.01 -8.66
C ALA A 248 -16.38 -2.21 -7.39
N ASP A 249 -16.63 -2.70 -6.17
CA ASP A 249 -16.41 -1.84 -4.99
C ASP A 249 -15.84 -2.53 -3.73
N PHE A 250 -15.68 -3.85 -3.68
CA PHE A 250 -15.22 -4.50 -2.43
C PHE A 250 -13.68 -4.50 -2.29
N SER A 251 -13.16 -4.09 -1.13
CA SER A 251 -11.72 -4.14 -0.81
C SER A 251 -11.40 -5.02 0.39
N PHE A 252 -10.64 -6.11 0.17
CA PHE A 252 -10.15 -7.03 1.21
C PHE A 252 -8.64 -6.85 1.45
N PRO A 253 -8.14 -7.00 2.70
CA PRO A 253 -6.75 -6.70 3.02
C PRO A 253 -5.73 -7.43 2.15
N ALA A 254 -5.85 -8.75 1.99
CA ALA A 254 -4.86 -9.49 1.21
C ALA A 254 -4.98 -9.25 -0.31
N ASN A 255 -6.16 -8.88 -0.82
CA ASN A 255 -6.28 -8.41 -2.20
C ASN A 255 -5.50 -7.08 -2.39
N ASN A 256 -5.41 -6.24 -1.36
CA ASN A 256 -4.59 -5.03 -1.38
C ASN A 256 -3.08 -5.27 -1.30
N PHE A 257 -2.61 -6.49 -1.01
CA PHE A 257 -1.22 -6.87 -1.22
C PHE A 257 -0.98 -7.36 -2.66
N VAL A 258 -1.87 -8.22 -3.18
CA VAL A 258 -1.66 -8.83 -4.51
C VAL A 258 -1.84 -7.82 -5.65
N ARG A 259 -2.80 -6.89 -5.55
CA ARG A 259 -3.06 -5.91 -6.62
C ARG A 259 -1.90 -4.95 -6.88
N PRO A 260 -1.27 -4.31 -5.88
CA PRO A 260 -0.10 -3.48 -6.13
C PRO A 260 1.07 -4.28 -6.71
N TYR A 261 1.25 -5.54 -6.29
CA TYR A 261 2.23 -6.43 -6.91
C TYR A 261 1.94 -6.60 -8.41
N GLU A 262 0.70 -6.88 -8.81
CA GLU A 262 0.33 -7.03 -10.24
C GLU A 262 0.51 -5.72 -11.01
N ALA A 263 0.07 -4.60 -10.42
CA ALA A 263 0.21 -3.28 -11.02
C ALA A 263 1.66 -2.83 -11.15
N GLY A 264 2.55 -3.27 -10.25
CA GLY A 264 3.97 -3.00 -10.29
C GLY A 264 4.76 -3.94 -11.20
N ASN A 265 4.34 -5.21 -11.34
CA ASN A 265 5.17 -6.26 -11.96
C ASN A 265 4.58 -6.93 -13.20
N GLU A 266 3.27 -7.11 -13.31
CA GLU A 266 2.69 -8.06 -14.28
C GLU A 266 2.04 -7.40 -15.51
N ARG A 267 1.73 -6.10 -15.49
CA ARG A 267 1.02 -5.48 -16.64
C ARG A 267 1.88 -5.48 -17.91
N PRO A 268 1.25 -5.50 -19.10
CA PRO A 268 1.96 -5.56 -20.37
C PRO A 268 2.69 -4.24 -20.65
N ILE A 269 4.02 -4.27 -20.56
CA ILE A 269 4.92 -3.16 -20.96
C ILE A 269 5.90 -3.59 -22.06
N ASN A 270 5.73 -4.81 -22.59
CA ASN A 270 6.62 -5.42 -23.56
C ASN A 270 5.96 -5.71 -24.91
N ASP A 271 4.72 -5.30 -25.07
CA ASP A 271 3.91 -5.48 -26.28
C ASP A 271 2.95 -4.28 -26.37
N PRO A 272 3.03 -3.45 -27.44
CA PRO A 272 2.25 -2.21 -27.54
C PRO A 272 0.76 -2.47 -27.66
N LEU A 273 0.34 -3.54 -28.35
CA LEU A 273 -1.08 -3.86 -28.55
C LEU A 273 -1.72 -4.33 -27.24
N ALA A 274 -1.05 -5.20 -26.50
CA ALA A 274 -1.49 -5.64 -25.18
C ALA A 274 -1.49 -4.48 -24.16
N ALA A 275 -0.52 -3.57 -24.26
CA ALA A 275 -0.46 -2.36 -23.44
C ALA A 275 -1.63 -1.40 -23.75
N PHE A 276 -1.98 -1.22 -25.03
CA PHE A 276 -3.12 -0.40 -25.46
C PHE A 276 -4.46 -0.98 -24.98
N ARG A 277 -4.63 -2.30 -25.12
CA ARG A 277 -5.82 -3.02 -24.65
C ARG A 277 -5.94 -3.05 -23.12
N ASN A 278 -4.85 -2.80 -22.40
CA ASN A 278 -4.87 -2.69 -20.95
C ASN A 278 -5.27 -1.27 -20.52
N HIS A 279 -6.49 -1.12 -20.00
CA HIS A 279 -7.05 0.15 -19.55
C HIS A 279 -6.09 0.96 -18.65
N ASP A 280 -5.49 0.33 -17.64
CA ASP A 280 -4.66 1.04 -16.66
C ASP A 280 -3.31 1.47 -17.25
N VAL A 281 -2.68 0.63 -18.09
CA VAL A 281 -1.45 0.99 -18.80
C VAL A 281 -1.73 2.13 -19.78
N ARG A 282 -2.80 2.03 -20.57
CA ARG A 282 -3.21 3.08 -21.51
C ARG A 282 -3.45 4.41 -20.82
N ARG A 283 -4.21 4.42 -19.71
CA ARG A 283 -4.46 5.64 -18.93
C ARG A 283 -3.17 6.22 -18.37
N THR A 284 -2.40 5.44 -17.62
CA THR A 284 -1.19 5.97 -16.96
C THR A 284 -0.19 6.51 -17.98
N LEU A 285 0.01 5.79 -19.10
CA LEU A 285 0.93 6.24 -20.14
C LEU A 285 0.47 7.56 -20.78
N ASN A 286 -0.84 7.74 -20.99
CA ASN A 286 -1.40 9.01 -21.43
C ASN A 286 -1.16 10.15 -20.43
N ASP A 287 -1.06 9.81 -19.15
CA ASP A 287 -0.70 10.75 -18.09
C ASP A 287 0.83 10.87 -17.86
N GLY A 288 1.64 10.32 -18.77
CA GLY A 288 3.10 10.46 -18.80
C GLY A 288 3.89 9.53 -17.89
N TRP A 289 3.30 8.46 -17.35
CA TRP A 289 4.00 7.51 -16.47
C TRP A 289 3.41 6.10 -16.58
N VAL A 290 4.03 5.06 -16.03
CA VAL A 290 3.43 3.71 -15.99
C VAL A 290 3.68 3.10 -14.62
N SER A 291 2.66 2.48 -14.02
CA SER A 291 2.79 1.87 -12.70
C SER A 291 3.68 0.62 -12.70
N THR A 292 3.72 -0.11 -13.81
CA THR A 292 4.55 -1.29 -13.98
C THR A 292 5.96 -0.86 -14.37
N GLY A 293 6.92 -1.08 -13.49
CA GLY A 293 8.29 -0.62 -13.69
C GLY A 293 9.26 -1.11 -12.61
N PRO A 294 10.56 -0.80 -12.77
CA PRO A 294 11.60 -1.19 -11.83
C PRO A 294 11.33 -0.65 -10.43
N GLY A 295 11.79 -1.38 -9.41
CA GLY A 295 11.64 -1.03 -7.99
C GLY A 295 10.34 -1.50 -7.35
N ALA A 296 9.43 -2.12 -8.11
CA ALA A 296 8.26 -2.78 -7.55
C ALA A 296 8.67 -4.08 -6.84
N LEU A 297 8.62 -4.09 -5.51
CA LEU A 297 9.09 -5.20 -4.68
C LEU A 297 8.00 -5.65 -3.70
N ILE A 298 8.17 -6.84 -3.13
CA ILE A 298 7.39 -7.32 -2.00
C ILE A 298 8.32 -7.54 -0.80
N ALA A 299 7.78 -7.30 0.40
CA ALA A 299 8.48 -7.48 1.65
C ALA A 299 7.57 -8.20 2.65
N THR A 300 8.17 -9.04 3.48
CA THR A 300 7.51 -9.61 4.66
C THR A 300 8.19 -9.06 5.90
N TYR A 301 7.41 -8.44 6.78
CA TYR A 301 7.85 -8.03 8.11
C TYR A 301 7.20 -8.97 9.12
N PRO A 302 7.93 -9.97 9.64
CA PRO A 302 7.36 -10.98 10.50
C PRO A 302 7.00 -10.41 11.87
N MET A 303 5.94 -10.94 12.46
CA MET A 303 5.66 -10.76 13.88
C MET A 303 6.85 -11.24 14.72
N GLN A 304 7.09 -10.61 15.88
CA GLN A 304 8.10 -11.09 16.83
C GLN A 304 7.87 -12.57 17.16
N GLY A 305 8.95 -13.36 17.08
CA GLY A 305 8.86 -14.82 17.17
C GLY A 305 8.20 -15.31 18.47
N PRO A 306 7.48 -16.46 18.46
CA PRO A 306 6.66 -16.90 19.59
C PRO A 306 7.40 -17.03 20.93
N SER A 307 8.66 -17.47 20.90
CA SER A 307 9.50 -17.59 22.10
C SER A 307 9.90 -16.24 22.72
N ARG A 308 9.82 -15.16 21.93
CA ARG A 308 10.18 -13.79 22.32
C ARG A 308 8.97 -12.85 22.33
N ASN A 309 7.75 -13.39 22.22
CA ASN A 309 6.53 -12.60 22.27
C ASN A 309 5.64 -13.07 23.42
N GLN A 310 5.65 -12.34 24.53
CA GLN A 310 4.89 -12.68 25.73
C GLN A 310 3.47 -12.10 25.71
N ILE A 311 3.18 -11.13 24.84
CA ILE A 311 1.93 -10.35 24.85
C ILE A 311 0.93 -10.86 23.80
N PHE A 312 1.41 -11.23 22.62
CA PHE A 312 0.59 -11.61 21.48
C PHE A 312 0.90 -13.04 21.03
N THR A 313 -0.04 -13.64 20.32
CA THR A 313 0.12 -14.96 19.68
C THR A 313 -0.12 -14.83 18.18
N PRO A 314 0.49 -15.66 17.32
CA PRO A 314 0.28 -15.59 15.89
C PRO A 314 -1.21 -15.68 15.52
N GLY A 315 -1.67 -14.74 14.69
CA GLY A 315 -3.00 -14.77 14.08
C GLY A 315 -3.02 -15.51 12.75
N ARG A 316 -4.22 -15.66 12.18
CA ARG A 316 -4.42 -16.20 10.82
C ARG A 316 -3.97 -15.21 9.76
N ASP A 317 -3.64 -15.72 8.57
CA ASP A 317 -3.41 -14.90 7.39
C ASP A 317 -4.62 -13.97 7.10
N PRO A 318 -4.38 -12.76 6.55
CA PRO A 318 -5.46 -11.86 6.16
C PRO A 318 -6.40 -12.53 5.16
N PHE A 319 -7.70 -12.22 5.26
CA PHE A 319 -8.68 -12.85 4.40
C PHE A 319 -8.48 -12.43 2.93
N LEU A 320 -8.50 -13.42 2.05
CA LEU A 320 -8.60 -13.25 0.61
C LEU A 320 -9.98 -13.61 0.13
N PHE A 321 -10.49 -12.78 -0.77
CA PHE A 321 -11.60 -13.19 -1.61
C PHE A 321 -11.04 -13.61 -2.97
N SER A 322 -11.15 -14.89 -3.27
CA SER A 322 -10.79 -15.54 -4.54
C SER A 322 -12.04 -16.16 -5.17
N VAL A 323 -12.10 -16.15 -6.50
CA VAL A 323 -13.10 -16.92 -7.26
C VAL A 323 -12.32 -18.03 -7.96
N PRO A 324 -12.49 -19.31 -7.59
CA PRO A 324 -11.76 -20.41 -8.23
C PRO A 324 -11.91 -20.39 -9.76
N VAL A 325 -10.83 -20.73 -10.50
CA VAL A 325 -10.74 -20.77 -11.98
C VAL A 325 -10.71 -19.41 -12.69
N PHE A 326 -11.47 -18.41 -12.22
CA PHE A 326 -11.52 -17.08 -12.87
C PHE A 326 -10.62 -16.03 -12.20
N TRP A 327 -10.32 -16.19 -10.91
CA TRP A 327 -9.57 -15.22 -10.12
C TRP A 327 -8.93 -15.84 -8.86
N ASP A 328 -7.96 -16.74 -9.04
CA ASP A 328 -7.24 -17.38 -7.93
C ASP A 328 -6.17 -16.45 -7.32
N LYS A 329 -6.63 -15.55 -6.45
CA LYS A 329 -5.76 -14.69 -5.64
C LYS A 329 -5.09 -15.42 -4.49
N GLU A 330 -5.64 -16.54 -4.05
CA GLU A 330 -5.14 -17.28 -2.90
C GLU A 330 -3.82 -17.98 -3.24
N GLU A 331 -3.75 -18.67 -4.38
CA GLU A 331 -2.52 -19.29 -4.86
C GLU A 331 -1.44 -18.24 -5.07
N LYS A 332 -1.79 -17.12 -5.73
CA LYS A 332 -0.86 -16.01 -5.94
C LYS A 332 -0.36 -15.43 -4.62
N PHE A 333 -1.24 -15.20 -3.65
CA PHE A 333 -0.84 -14.74 -2.31
C PHE A 333 0.12 -15.72 -1.63
N LYS A 334 -0.20 -17.03 -1.63
CA LYS A 334 0.67 -18.06 -1.05
C LYS A 334 2.04 -18.09 -1.75
N ARG A 335 2.06 -18.06 -3.09
CA ARG A 335 3.29 -18.01 -3.86
C ARG A 335 4.14 -16.81 -3.46
N LEU A 336 3.56 -15.62 -3.42
CA LEU A 336 4.27 -14.38 -3.09
C LEU A 336 4.71 -14.28 -1.62
N THR A 337 4.03 -14.95 -0.69
CA THR A 337 4.34 -14.84 0.75
C THR A 337 5.11 -16.03 1.31
N ARG A 338 5.16 -17.15 0.60
CA ARG A 338 5.86 -18.37 1.03
C ARG A 338 7.07 -18.66 0.15
N HIS A 339 6.95 -18.49 -1.16
CA HIS A 339 7.98 -18.83 -2.14
C HIS A 339 8.15 -17.70 -3.17
N PRO A 340 8.44 -16.46 -2.72
CA PRO A 340 8.54 -15.34 -3.63
C PRO A 340 9.74 -15.49 -4.58
N PRO A 341 9.58 -15.22 -5.89
CA PRO A 341 10.70 -15.23 -6.80
C PRO A 341 11.62 -14.03 -6.53
N SER A 342 12.91 -14.19 -6.78
CA SER A 342 13.92 -13.14 -6.51
C SER A 342 13.64 -11.82 -7.24
N ILE A 343 13.04 -11.87 -8.43
CA ILE A 343 12.68 -10.68 -9.21
C ILE A 343 11.74 -9.70 -8.48
N VAL A 344 11.11 -10.11 -7.38
CA VAL A 344 10.25 -9.24 -6.55
C VAL A 344 10.72 -9.12 -5.10
N THR A 345 11.81 -9.78 -4.69
CA THR A 345 12.36 -9.67 -3.33
C THR A 345 13.78 -9.14 -3.27
N ASP A 346 14.49 -9.20 -4.40
CA ASP A 346 15.83 -8.68 -4.58
C ASP A 346 15.83 -7.53 -5.58
N LEU A 347 16.41 -6.40 -5.18
CA LEU A 347 16.40 -5.17 -5.97
C LEU A 347 17.25 -5.32 -7.24
N GLY A 348 18.42 -5.97 -7.17
CA GLY A 348 19.28 -6.19 -8.32
C GLY A 348 18.60 -7.06 -9.38
N ALA A 349 18.00 -8.19 -8.96
CA ALA A 349 17.24 -9.08 -9.83
C ALA A 349 16.04 -8.36 -10.46
N ASN A 350 15.33 -7.52 -9.70
CA ASN A 350 14.22 -6.73 -10.21
C ASN A 350 14.66 -5.74 -11.30
N LEU A 351 15.75 -4.99 -11.06
CA LEU A 351 16.28 -4.04 -12.04
C LEU A 351 16.69 -4.74 -13.34
N VAL A 352 17.41 -5.87 -13.24
CA VAL A 352 17.81 -6.68 -14.41
C VAL A 352 16.59 -7.23 -15.15
N HIS A 353 15.57 -7.69 -14.43
CA HIS A 353 14.32 -8.18 -15.01
C HIS A 353 13.63 -7.09 -15.84
N PHE A 354 13.45 -5.89 -15.29
CA PHE A 354 12.80 -4.79 -16.01
C PHE A 354 13.62 -4.27 -17.19
N ARG A 355 14.95 -4.20 -17.03
CA ARG A 355 15.85 -3.89 -18.16
C ARG A 355 15.63 -4.85 -19.32
N HIS A 356 15.55 -6.16 -19.04
CA HIS A 356 15.30 -7.17 -20.06
C HIS A 356 13.92 -6.98 -20.73
N ARG A 357 12.88 -6.65 -19.96
CA ARG A 357 11.54 -6.38 -20.51
C ARG A 357 11.54 -5.20 -21.47
N TYR A 358 12.16 -4.07 -21.10
CA TYR A 358 12.25 -2.90 -21.98
C TYR A 358 13.13 -3.18 -23.21
N ALA A 359 14.27 -3.86 -23.04
CA ALA A 359 15.13 -4.25 -24.16
C ALA A 359 14.40 -5.17 -25.14
N LYS A 360 13.60 -6.13 -24.64
CA LYS A 360 12.76 -7.01 -25.47
C LYS A 360 11.67 -6.22 -26.21
N ALA A 361 11.00 -5.29 -25.54
CA ALA A 361 10.01 -4.41 -26.16
C ALA A 361 10.62 -3.63 -27.33
N LYS A 362 11.81 -3.05 -27.10
CA LYS A 362 12.56 -2.30 -28.11
C LYS A 362 13.03 -3.18 -29.27
N ALA A 363 13.55 -4.37 -29.00
CA ALA A 363 14.04 -5.29 -30.02
C ALA A 363 12.90 -5.84 -30.91
N ASN A 364 11.70 -5.98 -30.33
CA ASN A 364 10.51 -6.44 -31.02
C ASN A 364 9.70 -5.30 -31.65
N ARG A 365 10.25 -4.08 -31.72
CA ARG A 365 9.55 -2.92 -32.25
C ARG A 365 9.15 -3.15 -33.71
N ARG A 366 7.84 -3.11 -33.95
CA ARG A 366 7.23 -3.15 -35.27
C ARG A 366 6.89 -1.74 -35.75
N THR A 367 6.66 -1.61 -37.05
CA THR A 367 6.08 -0.40 -37.62
C THR A 367 4.64 -0.24 -37.18
N ILE A 368 4.15 1.00 -37.15
CA ILE A 368 2.75 1.27 -36.78
C ILE A 368 1.77 0.55 -37.71
N ASP A 369 2.09 0.43 -39.00
CA ASP A 369 1.20 -0.20 -39.97
C ASP A 369 1.12 -1.73 -39.80
N GLU A 370 2.21 -2.38 -39.38
CA GLU A 370 2.20 -3.81 -39.01
C GLU A 370 1.33 -4.09 -37.78
N GLU A 371 1.36 -3.21 -36.77
CA GLU A 371 0.55 -3.35 -35.55
C GLU A 371 -0.92 -3.03 -35.78
N LEU A 372 -1.22 -2.04 -36.64
CA LEU A 372 -2.60 -1.72 -37.02
C LEU A 372 -3.29 -2.89 -37.73
N GLY A 373 -2.56 -3.65 -38.53
CA GLY A 373 -3.06 -4.89 -39.15
C GLY A 373 -3.47 -5.98 -38.15
N LEU A 374 -3.12 -5.84 -36.86
CA LEU A 374 -3.45 -6.76 -35.77
C LEU A 374 -4.56 -6.23 -34.85
N LEU A 375 -5.03 -4.99 -35.06
CA LEU A 375 -6.24 -4.49 -34.41
C LEU A 375 -7.47 -5.27 -34.92
N HIS A 376 -8.48 -5.40 -34.08
CA HIS A 376 -9.72 -6.10 -34.41
C HIS A 376 -10.94 -5.24 -34.02
N GLY A 377 -11.89 -5.05 -34.94
CA GLY A 377 -13.20 -4.45 -34.64
C GLY A 377 -13.20 -2.92 -34.52
N ASP A 378 -13.91 -2.41 -33.50
CA ASP A 378 -14.15 -0.98 -33.22
C ASP A 378 -12.99 -0.27 -32.48
N GLU A 379 -11.77 -0.83 -32.51
CA GLU A 379 -10.59 -0.22 -31.85
C GLU A 379 -10.19 1.07 -32.60
N ASP A 380 -10.08 2.20 -31.88
CA ASP A 380 -9.77 3.52 -32.47
C ASP A 380 -8.32 3.56 -32.98
N GLU A 381 -8.15 3.40 -34.30
CA GLU A 381 -6.85 3.46 -34.96
C GLU A 381 -6.09 4.77 -34.68
N GLN A 382 -6.79 5.90 -34.61
CA GLN A 382 -6.17 7.20 -34.37
C GLN A 382 -5.63 7.26 -32.93
N GLU A 383 -6.39 6.77 -31.96
CA GLU A 383 -5.95 6.67 -30.57
C GLU A 383 -4.73 5.73 -30.46
N PHE A 384 -4.75 4.59 -31.15
CA PHE A 384 -3.64 3.65 -31.15
C PHE A 384 -2.36 4.24 -31.76
N ARG A 385 -2.45 5.00 -32.86
CA ARG A 385 -1.29 5.67 -33.46
C ARG A 385 -0.59 6.62 -32.48
N ILE A 386 -1.37 7.40 -31.73
CA ILE A 386 -0.84 8.32 -30.70
C ILE A 386 -0.21 7.51 -29.55
N PHE A 387 -0.91 6.48 -29.08
CA PHE A 387 -0.43 5.60 -28.01
C PHE A 387 0.89 4.90 -28.37
N HIS A 388 1.00 4.36 -29.58
CA HIS A 388 2.16 3.62 -30.06
C HIS A 388 3.44 4.47 -30.03
N GLY A 389 3.36 5.75 -30.42
CA GLY A 389 4.48 6.68 -30.31
C GLY A 389 4.93 6.85 -28.86
N ARG A 390 3.99 7.19 -27.97
CA ARG A 390 4.24 7.35 -26.53
C ARG A 390 4.79 6.08 -25.87
N PHE A 391 4.32 4.91 -26.30
CA PHE A 391 4.77 3.63 -25.76
C PHE A 391 6.26 3.41 -26.01
N TYR A 392 6.73 3.60 -27.24
CA TYR A 392 8.14 3.42 -27.55
C TYR A 392 9.03 4.54 -26.99
N GLU A 393 8.53 5.77 -26.91
CA GLU A 393 9.22 6.85 -26.18
C GLU A 393 9.43 6.48 -24.70
N HIS A 394 8.39 5.95 -24.04
CA HIS A 394 8.48 5.47 -22.67
C HIS A 394 9.43 4.28 -22.52
N VAL A 395 9.39 3.29 -23.41
CA VAL A 395 10.30 2.14 -23.40
C VAL A 395 11.76 2.58 -23.53
N ASP A 396 12.05 3.50 -24.45
CA ASP A 396 13.41 4.00 -24.66
C ASP A 396 13.93 4.78 -23.44
N LEU A 397 13.07 5.63 -22.85
CA LEU A 397 13.40 6.38 -21.64
C LEU A 397 13.64 5.45 -20.45
N GLU A 398 12.73 4.51 -20.17
CA GLU A 398 12.86 3.62 -19.02
C GLU A 398 13.97 2.59 -19.17
N LEU A 399 14.33 2.17 -20.38
CA LEU A 399 15.54 1.36 -20.58
C LEU A 399 16.79 2.14 -20.15
N LYS A 400 16.93 3.40 -20.57
CA LYS A 400 18.04 4.28 -20.17
C LYS A 400 18.06 4.53 -18.66
N ASN A 401 16.90 4.82 -18.08
CA ASN A 401 16.77 5.07 -16.63
C ASN A 401 17.11 3.81 -15.83
N THR A 402 16.65 2.64 -16.27
CA THR A 402 16.95 1.37 -15.61
C THR A 402 18.45 1.03 -15.70
N ASP A 403 19.09 1.28 -16.84
CA ASP A 403 20.55 1.13 -16.98
C ASP A 403 21.32 2.04 -16.01
N ALA A 404 20.85 3.28 -15.81
CA ALA A 404 21.43 4.18 -14.82
C ALA A 404 21.24 3.66 -13.38
N ARG A 405 20.03 3.24 -13.03
CA ARG A 405 19.72 2.67 -11.72
C ARG A 405 20.52 1.42 -11.40
N ILE A 406 20.82 0.57 -12.40
CA ILE A 406 21.68 -0.61 -12.21
C ILE A 406 23.11 -0.20 -11.84
N ARG A 407 23.68 0.79 -12.53
CA ARG A 407 25.03 1.29 -12.21
C ARG A 407 25.09 1.91 -10.81
N GLU A 408 24.07 2.70 -10.47
CA GLU A 408 23.96 3.32 -9.15
C GLU A 408 23.76 2.27 -8.04
N TYR A 409 22.90 1.28 -8.26
CA TYR A 409 22.74 0.13 -7.37
C TYR A 409 24.08 -0.58 -7.12
N GLN A 410 24.86 -0.84 -8.17
CA GLN A 410 26.17 -1.48 -8.04
C GLN A 410 27.17 -0.64 -7.23
N ALA A 411 27.12 0.69 -7.36
CA ALA A 411 27.97 1.60 -6.60
C ALA A 411 27.57 1.73 -5.13
N LEU A 412 26.27 1.58 -4.82
CA LEU A 412 25.74 1.69 -3.45
C LEU A 412 25.73 0.36 -2.68
N ALA A 413 25.65 -0.77 -3.39
CA ALA A 413 25.52 -2.10 -2.78
C ALA A 413 26.82 -2.92 -2.77
N GLY A 414 27.83 -2.53 -3.55
CA GLY A 414 29.18 -3.09 -3.52
C GLY A 414 30.03 -2.43 -2.45
#